data_AF-A0A1Y4RH78-F1
#
_entry.id   AF-A0A1Y4RH78-F1
#
_cell.length_a   1.000
_cell.length_b   1.000
_cell.length_c   1.000
_cell.angle_alpha   90.00
_cell.angle_beta   90.00
_cell.angle_gamma   90.00
#
_symmetry.space_group_name_H-M   'P 1'
#
loop_
_entity.id
_entity.type
_entity.pdbx_description
1 polymer ?
#
loop_
_entity_poly.entity_id
_entity_poly.type
_entity_poly.pdbx_seq_one_letter_code
_entity_poly.pdbx_strand_id
1 'polypeptide(L)'
;MDDKTLALLGDSAAAERLTERGELLGCPSCKSQDIRMMVAGDMVCPICNDCCYAGTFKRGERNARIAWNTRAPILTPIRMALLQIAEGPRKFEEGT
;
A
#
# COMPACT_ATOMS: atom_id res chain seq x y z
N MET A 1 -1.51 9.02 10.75
CA MET A 1 -0.96 8.09 9.74
C MET A 1 -1.51 8.50 8.38
N ASP A 2 -0.69 8.50 7.32
CA ASP A 2 -1.12 8.86 5.95
C ASP A 2 -1.67 7.63 5.17
N ASP A 3 -2.30 7.89 4.02
CA ASP A 3 -2.90 6.85 3.17
C ASP A 3 -1.91 5.78 2.67
N LYS A 4 -0.65 6.14 2.37
CA LYS A 4 0.35 5.17 1.92
C LYS A 4 0.72 4.23 3.05
N THR A 5 0.92 4.77 4.24
CA THR A 5 1.18 3.97 5.44
C THR A 5 -0.01 3.06 5.76
N LEU A 6 -1.25 3.58 5.75
CA LEU A 6 -2.46 2.77 5.99
C LEU A 6 -2.63 1.65 4.95
N ALA A 7 -2.43 1.93 3.66
CA ALA A 7 -2.55 0.94 2.60
C ALA A 7 -1.48 -0.17 2.71
N LEU A 8 -0.22 0.17 3.04
CA LEU A 8 0.85 -0.82 3.30
C LEU A 8 0.52 -1.75 4.48
N LEU A 9 -0.34 -1.27 5.38
CA LEU A 9 -0.80 -1.96 6.58
C LEU A 9 -2.11 -2.73 6.38
N GLY A 10 -2.67 -2.71 5.17
CA GLY A 10 -3.85 -3.51 4.79
C GLY A 10 -5.18 -2.77 4.84
N ASP A 11 -5.18 -1.45 5.02
CA ASP A 11 -6.41 -0.65 4.85
C ASP A 11 -6.77 -0.55 3.36
N SER A 12 -7.74 -1.37 2.95
CA SER A 12 -8.25 -1.39 1.58
C SER A 12 -8.88 -0.06 1.14
N ALA A 13 -9.50 0.70 2.05
CA ALA A 13 -10.09 1.99 1.71
C ALA A 13 -9.00 3.05 1.46
N ALA A 14 -7.89 3.00 2.21
CA ALA A 14 -6.73 3.83 1.93
C ALA A 14 -6.08 3.47 0.58
N ALA A 15 -5.97 2.17 0.26
CA ALA A 15 -5.49 1.70 -1.04
C ALA A 15 -6.39 2.17 -2.21
N GLU A 16 -7.71 2.18 -2.02
CA GLU A 16 -8.67 2.68 -3.00
C GLU A 16 -8.51 4.20 -3.21
N ARG A 17 -8.40 4.99 -2.14
CA ARG A 17 -8.14 6.44 -2.24
C ARG A 17 -6.85 6.74 -3.01
N LEU A 18 -5.77 5.98 -2.77
CA LEU A 18 -4.52 6.12 -3.55
C LEU A 18 -4.76 5.83 -5.04
N THR A 19 -5.52 4.79 -5.33
CA THR A 19 -5.81 4.38 -6.71
C THR A 19 -6.62 5.43 -7.46
N GLU A 20 -7.65 5.99 -6.82
CA GLU A 20 -8.47 7.06 -7.41
C GLU A 20 -7.68 8.36 -7.64
N ARG A 21 -6.63 8.62 -6.84
CA ARG A 21 -5.69 9.73 -7.10
C ARG A 21 -4.64 9.42 -8.18
N GLY A 22 -4.61 8.21 -8.71
CA GLY A 22 -3.58 7.78 -9.66
C GLY A 22 -2.20 7.60 -9.01
N GLU A 23 -2.15 7.33 -7.71
CA GLU A 23 -0.91 7.05 -6.98
C GLU A 23 -0.64 5.54 -6.88
N LEU A 24 0.64 5.20 -6.72
CA LEU A 24 1.10 3.84 -6.45
C LEU A 24 1.88 3.81 -5.14
N LEU A 25 1.74 2.71 -4.40
CA LEU A 25 2.66 2.38 -3.32
C LEU A 25 4.07 2.16 -3.87
N GLY A 26 5.10 2.46 -3.08
CA GLY A 26 6.48 2.16 -3.44
C GLY A 26 6.72 0.67 -3.67
N CYS A 27 7.76 0.30 -4.43
CA CYS A 27 8.09 -1.06 -4.82
C CYS A 27 8.05 -2.04 -3.62
N PRO A 28 7.39 -3.21 -3.73
CA PRO A 28 7.35 -4.17 -2.63
C PRO A 28 8.76 -4.64 -2.23
N SER A 29 9.65 -4.77 -3.22
CA SER A 29 11.01 -5.29 -3.06
C SER A 29 12.00 -4.23 -2.54
N CYS A 30 12.19 -3.12 -3.25
CA CYS A 30 13.23 -2.12 -2.93
C CYS A 30 12.70 -0.80 -2.34
N LYS A 31 11.37 -0.65 -2.17
CA LYS A 31 10.69 0.55 -1.64
C LYS A 31 10.79 1.82 -2.48
N SER A 32 11.48 1.77 -3.63
CA SER A 32 11.53 2.87 -4.60
C SER A 32 10.14 3.35 -5.01
N GLN A 33 10.01 4.65 -5.21
CA GLN A 33 8.80 5.27 -5.76
C GLN A 33 8.83 5.34 -7.29
N ASP A 34 9.94 4.96 -7.94
CA ASP A 34 10.07 4.99 -9.39
C ASP A 34 9.42 3.74 -10.01
N ILE A 35 8.10 3.83 -10.16
CA ILE A 35 7.23 2.79 -10.73
C ILE A 35 6.61 3.32 -12.02
N ARG A 36 6.85 2.62 -13.13
CA ARG A 36 6.20 2.90 -14.42
C ARG A 36 5.11 1.90 -14.72
N MET A 37 4.11 2.32 -15.50
CA MET A 37 3.10 1.41 -16.04
C MET A 37 3.60 0.84 -17.37
N MET A 38 3.79 -0.48 -17.42
CA MET A 38 4.00 -1.20 -18.67
C MET A 38 2.65 -1.53 -19.29
N VAL A 39 2.49 -1.23 -20.59
CA VAL A 39 1.27 -1.49 -21.35
C VAL A 39 1.58 -2.48 -22.48
N ALA A 40 0.78 -3.53 -22.57
CA ALA A 40 0.81 -4.55 -23.62
C ALA A 40 -0.61 -4.74 -24.14
N GLY A 41 -1.00 -3.96 -25.15
CA GLY A 41 -2.39 -3.90 -25.61
C GLY A 41 -3.31 -3.29 -24.54
N ASP A 42 -4.33 -4.04 -24.13
CA ASP A 42 -5.26 -3.67 -23.06
C ASP A 42 -4.79 -4.12 -21.65
N MET A 43 -3.67 -4.85 -21.58
CA MET A 43 -3.09 -5.33 -20.34
C MET A 43 -2.04 -4.35 -19.84
N VAL A 44 -2.12 -4.02 -18.55
CA VAL A 44 -1.24 -3.07 -17.86
C VAL A 44 -0.67 -3.73 -16.61
N CYS A 45 0.61 -3.49 -16.32
CA CYS A 45 1.23 -3.86 -15.04
C CYS A 45 2.21 -2.78 -14.56
N PRO A 46 2.28 -2.48 -13.25
CA PRO A 46 3.31 -1.59 -12.73
C PRO A 46 4.64 -2.32 -12.61
N ILE A 47 5.73 -1.66 -12.97
CA ILE A 47 7.09 -2.19 -12.91
C ILE A 47 8.00 -1.17 -12.25
N CYS A 48 8.79 -1.62 -11.28
CA CYS A 48 9.83 -0.80 -10.67
C CYS A 48 11.03 -0.67 -11.61
N ASN A 49 11.48 0.55 -11.87
CA ASN A 49 12.65 0.79 -12.73
C ASN A 49 13.98 0.39 -12.07
N ASP A 50 14.05 0.44 -10.74
CA ASP A 50 15.31 0.17 -10.01
C ASP A 50 15.63 -1.32 -9.87
N CYS A 51 14.62 -2.16 -9.65
CA CYS A 51 14.82 -3.60 -9.39
C CYS A 51 14.01 -4.54 -10.30
N CYS A 52 13.30 -4.00 -11.29
CA CYS A 52 12.48 -4.75 -12.24
C CYS A 52 11.36 -5.59 -11.63
N TYR A 53 11.01 -5.39 -10.34
CA TYR A 53 9.85 -6.04 -9.74
C TYR A 53 8.59 -5.64 -10.51
N ALA A 54 7.90 -6.63 -11.08
CA ALA A 54 6.69 -6.44 -11.86
C ALA A 54 5.45 -6.89 -11.07
N GLY A 55 4.40 -6.08 -11.15
CA GLY A 55 3.08 -6.45 -10.68
C GLY A 55 2.41 -7.46 -11.60
N THR A 56 1.22 -7.89 -11.21
CA THR A 56 0.38 -8.74 -12.08
C THR A 56 -0.21 -7.91 -13.23
N PHE A 57 -0.27 -8.51 -14.42
CA PHE A 57 -1.00 -7.91 -15.54
C PHE A 57 -2.49 -7.87 -15.24
N LYS A 58 -3.10 -6.70 -15.45
CA LYS A 58 -4.53 -6.45 -15.32
C LYS A 58 -5.05 -5.71 -16.54
N ARG A 59 -6.32 -5.94 -16.88
CA ARG A 59 -6.97 -5.21 -17.97
C ARG A 59 -7.22 -3.76 -17.54
N GLY A 60 -6.56 -2.82 -18.20
CA GLY A 60 -6.64 -1.39 -17.91
C GLY A 60 -5.84 -0.91 -16.69
N GLU A 61 -5.49 0.37 -16.72
CA GLU A 61 -4.60 0.99 -15.73
C GLU A 61 -5.16 0.99 -14.31
N ARG A 62 -6.47 1.31 -14.15
CA ARG A 62 -7.13 1.34 -12.84
C ARG A 62 -7.02 0.00 -12.12
N ASN A 63 -7.31 -1.10 -12.81
CA ASN A 63 -7.24 -2.44 -12.22
C ASN A 63 -5.79 -2.84 -11.86
N ALA A 64 -4.82 -2.40 -12.66
CA ALA A 64 -3.40 -2.61 -12.37
C ALA A 64 -2.96 -1.85 -11.11
N ARG A 65 -3.44 -0.61 -10.93
CA ARG A 65 -3.21 0.18 -9.70
C ARG A 65 -3.85 -0.46 -8.48
N ILE A 66 -5.11 -0.90 -8.58
CA ILE A 66 -5.80 -1.61 -7.47
C ILE A 66 -4.95 -2.81 -7.04
N ALA A 67 -4.60 -3.68 -7.98
CA ALA A 67 -3.84 -4.90 -7.68
C ALA A 67 -2.48 -4.63 -7.01
N TRP A 68 -1.83 -3.51 -7.35
CA TRP A 68 -0.57 -3.10 -6.74
C TRP A 68 -0.74 -2.47 -5.36
N ASN A 69 -1.76 -1.64 -5.19
CA ASN A 69 -2.04 -0.92 -3.95
C ASN A 69 -2.67 -1.82 -2.87
N THR A 70 -3.40 -2.87 -3.25
CA THR A 70 -4.03 -3.84 -2.32
C THR A 70 -3.17 -5.10 -2.11
N ARG A 71 -1.84 -4.97 -2.18
CA ARG A 71 -0.94 -6.10 -1.97
C ARG A 71 -0.96 -6.60 -0.52
N ALA A 72 -0.41 -7.80 -0.30
CA ALA A 72 -0.38 -8.42 1.02
C ALA A 72 0.18 -7.45 2.08
N PRO A 73 -0.54 -7.25 3.20
CA PRO A 73 -0.15 -6.28 4.22
C PRO A 73 1.16 -6.70 4.89
N ILE A 74 1.96 -5.71 5.29
CA ILE A 74 3.23 -5.95 5.98
C ILE A 74 2.98 -6.49 7.40
N LEU A 75 1.86 -6.10 8.01
CA LEU A 75 1.48 -6.48 9.38
C LEU A 75 0.23 -7.35 9.37
N THR A 76 0.13 -8.24 10.37
CA THR A 76 -1.11 -8.97 10.63
C THR A 76 -2.15 -8.05 11.28
N PRO A 77 -3.46 -8.36 11.19
CA PRO A 77 -4.51 -7.59 11.86
C PRO A 77 -4.27 -7.40 13.36
N ILE A 78 -3.73 -8.41 14.05
CA ILE A 78 -3.38 -8.33 15.47
C ILE A 78 -2.30 -7.28 15.70
N ARG A 79 -1.24 -7.29 14.88
CA ARG A 79 -0.14 -6.34 15.01
C ARG A 79 -0.60 -4.90 14.70
N MET A 80 -1.60 -4.74 13.83
CA MET A 80 -2.26 -3.46 13.59
C MET A 80 -3.06 -2.96 14.79
N ALA A 81 -3.87 -3.81 15.40
CA ALA A 81 -4.63 -3.45 16.60
C ALA A 81 -3.72 -3.01 17.75
N LEU A 82 -2.58 -3.68 17.93
CA LEU A 82 -1.59 -3.32 18.96
C LEU A 82 -0.99 -1.92 18.73
N LEU A 83 -0.75 -1.51 17.48
CA LEU A 83 -0.27 -0.16 17.17
C LEU A 83 -1.32 0.91 17.53
N GLN A 84 -2.58 0.66 17.20
CA GLN A 84 -3.68 1.58 17.54
C GLN A 84 -3.87 1.74 19.05
N ILE A 85 -3.71 0.65 19.81
CA ILE A 85 -3.78 0.69 21.29
C ILE A 85 -2.58 1.46 21.84
N ALA A 86 -1.37 1.25 21.31
CA ALA A 86 -0.16 1.93 21.76
C ALA A 86 -0.15 3.44 21.45
N GLU A 87 -0.84 3.86 20.39
CA GLU A 87 -1.04 5.28 20.04
C GLU A 87 -2.10 5.98 20.91
N GLY A 88 -2.89 5.23 21.68
CA GLY A 88 -3.87 5.77 22.62
C GLY A 88 -3.21 6.52 23.80
N PRO A 89 -3.95 7.43 24.47
CA PRO A 89 -3.42 8.15 25.62
C PRO A 89 -3.04 7.17 26.72
N ARG A 90 -1.75 7.13 27.07
CA ARG A 90 -1.25 6.42 28.26
C ARG A 90 -1.83 7.12 29.48
N LYS A 91 -2.87 6.53 30.08
CA LYS A 91 -3.35 6.95 31.39
C LYS A 91 -2.31 6.52 32.42
N PHE A 92 -1.45 7.45 32.82
CA PHE A 92 -0.68 7.28 34.04
C PHE A 92 -1.66 7.46 35.20
N GLU A 93 -1.94 6.39 35.94
CA GLU A 93 -2.58 6.53 37.23
C GLU A 93 -1.53 7.14 38.18
N GLU A 94 -1.67 8.43 38.44
CA GLU A 94 -0.93 9.09 39.52
C GLU A 94 -1.46 8.54 40.85
N GLY A 95 -0.74 7.57 41.41
CA GLY A 95 -1.02 7.02 42.73
C GLY A 95 -0.86 8.10 43.80
N THR A 96 -1.93 8.32 44.57
CA THR A 96 -1.96 9.13 45.80
C THR A 96 -1.50 8.30 46.99
#